data_AF-A0A9D1L8W7-F1
#
_entry.id   AF-A0A9D1L8W7-F1
#
_cell.length_a   1.000
_cell.length_b   1.000
_cell.length_c   1.000
_cell.angle_alpha   90.00
_cell.angle_beta   90.00
_cell.angle_gamma   90.00
#
_symmetry.space_group_name_H-M   'P 1'
#
loop_
_entity.id
_entity.type
_entity.pdbx_description
1 polymer ?
#
loop_
_entity_poly.entity_id
_entity_poly.type
_entity_poly.pdbx_seq_one_letter_code
_entity_poly.pdbx_strand_id
1 'polypeptide(L)'
;MSNIKMTNELYYIVQSSIKIILVGGDNLDVINRIDSLMKERNWSDYRLSLESGLSSSTIANMHRRGTVPSVSTLEQICDAFGITLSQFFAEDTVVVQLTSEQAEMFDSWVSLSGQQKQLIHDIIKEFKKA
;
A
#
# COMPACT_ATOMS: atom_id res chain seq x y z
N MET A 1 -1.70 -6.58 29.75
CA MET A 1 -2.90 -5.82 29.34
C MET A 1 -2.46 -4.40 29.04
N SER A 2 -2.19 -4.10 27.78
CA SER A 2 -1.76 -2.76 27.35
C SER A 2 -2.64 -2.38 26.18
N ASN A 3 -3.63 -1.52 26.46
CA ASN A 3 -4.47 -0.86 25.46
C ASN A 3 -3.58 -0.07 24.50
N ILE A 4 -3.46 -0.53 23.25
CA ILE A 4 -2.89 0.29 22.18
C ILE A 4 -4.07 1.03 21.55
N LYS A 5 -4.19 2.31 21.92
CA LYS A 5 -5.04 3.27 21.22
C LYS A 5 -4.55 3.36 19.78
N MET A 6 -5.42 3.02 18.84
CA MET A 6 -5.15 3.13 17.41
C MET A 6 -5.36 4.60 17.00
N THR A 7 -4.31 5.41 17.13
CA THR A 7 -4.26 6.77 16.59
C THR A 7 -3.32 6.80 15.39
N ASN A 8 -3.92 6.71 14.21
CA ASN A 8 -3.62 7.44 12.96
C ASN A 8 -2.19 7.96 12.65
N GLU A 9 -1.12 7.24 12.99
CA GLU A 9 0.23 7.57 12.54
C GLU A 9 0.94 6.36 11.92
N LEU A 10 1.16 6.48 10.60
CA LEU A 10 2.32 6.01 9.83
C LEU A 10 3.16 4.89 10.46
N TYR A 11 2.96 3.65 9.99
CA TYR A 11 3.79 2.51 10.37
C TYR A 11 5.18 2.56 9.67
N TYR A 12 6.25 2.54 10.46
CA TYR A 12 7.64 2.38 10.03
C TYR A 12 8.22 1.10 10.62
N ILE A 13 8.56 0.08 9.81
CA ILE A 13 9.65 -0.93 10.01
C ILE A 13 9.89 -1.52 8.59
N VAL A 14 11.07 -1.58 7.93
CA VAL A 14 12.41 -2.11 8.26
C VAL A 14 13.48 -1.45 7.35
N GLN A 15 14.62 -1.08 7.95
CA GLN A 15 16.00 -0.88 7.44
C GLN A 15 16.27 -0.60 5.93
N SER A 16 16.93 0.53 5.71
CA SER A 16 17.87 0.88 4.63
C SER A 16 17.40 0.75 3.17
N SER A 17 17.25 1.93 2.55
CA SER A 17 17.36 2.21 1.11
C SER A 17 16.12 2.25 0.23
N ILE A 18 14.89 2.14 0.74
CA ILE A 18 13.70 2.42 -0.08
C ILE A 18 12.67 3.23 0.73
N LYS A 19 12.67 4.55 0.56
CA LYS A 19 11.48 5.36 0.82
C LYS A 19 10.56 5.21 -0.38
N ILE A 20 9.61 4.28 -0.31
CA ILE A 20 8.44 4.34 -1.19
C ILE A 20 7.63 5.54 -0.69
N ILE A 21 7.63 6.64 -1.45
CA ILE A 21 6.74 7.76 -1.16
C ILE A 21 5.34 7.27 -1.57
N LEU A 22 4.56 6.82 -0.59
CA LEU A 22 3.15 6.51 -0.80
C LEU A 22 2.39 7.83 -0.93
N VAL A 23 2.37 8.43 -2.13
CA VAL A 23 1.53 9.60 -2.42
C VAL A 23 0.21 9.08 -2.98
N GLY A 24 -0.77 8.87 -2.10
CA GLY A 24 -2.14 8.54 -2.48
C GLY A 24 -2.69 7.34 -1.71
N GLY A 25 -3.94 7.49 -1.27
CA GLY A 25 -4.78 6.39 -0.81
C GLY A 25 -5.24 6.54 0.64
N ASP A 26 -6.40 7.16 0.83
CA ASP A 26 -7.22 6.97 2.03
C ASP A 26 -7.36 5.46 2.32
N ASN A 27 -7.05 5.04 3.55
CA ASN A 27 -7.40 3.75 4.18
C ASN A 27 -7.79 2.61 3.19
N LEU A 28 -6.80 1.87 2.66
CA LEU A 28 -7.06 0.75 1.74
C LEU A 28 -8.00 -0.27 2.38
N ASP A 29 -9.17 -0.46 1.76
CA ASP A 29 -10.08 -1.53 2.12
C ASP A 29 -9.59 -2.86 1.51
N VAL A 30 -8.94 -3.66 2.35
CA VAL A 30 -8.38 -4.98 2.00
C VAL A 30 -9.43 -5.89 1.38
N ILE A 31 -10.69 -5.83 1.84
CA ILE A 31 -11.74 -6.71 1.34
C ILE A 31 -12.15 -6.28 -0.07
N ASN A 32 -12.36 -4.98 -0.28
CA ASN A 32 -12.67 -4.46 -1.61
C ASN A 32 -11.55 -4.74 -2.63
N ARG A 33 -10.29 -4.72 -2.19
CA ARG A 33 -9.14 -5.07 -3.05
C ARG A 33 -9.13 -6.56 -3.42
N ILE A 34 -9.50 -7.45 -2.49
CA ILE A 34 -9.67 -8.88 -2.79
C ILE A 34 -10.82 -9.06 -3.79
N ASP A 35 -11.94 -8.38 -3.58
CA ASP A 35 -13.11 -8.44 -4.47
C ASP A 35 -12.79 -7.95 -5.89
N SER A 36 -11.99 -6.88 -6.03
CA SER A 36 -11.57 -6.38 -7.35
C SER A 36 -10.69 -7.39 -8.08
N LEU A 37 -9.70 -7.97 -7.40
CA LEU A 37 -8.81 -9.00 -7.96
C LEU A 37 -9.57 -10.26 -8.36
N MET A 38 -10.58 -10.66 -7.59
CA MET A 38 -11.49 -11.76 -7.94
C MET A 38 -12.31 -11.42 -9.18
N LYS A 39 -12.88 -10.21 -9.25
CA LYS A 39 -13.70 -9.75 -10.37
C LYS A 39 -12.92 -9.69 -11.68
N GLU A 40 -11.68 -9.21 -11.67
CA GLU A 40 -10.78 -9.20 -12.84
C GLU A 40 -10.60 -10.61 -13.45
N ARG A 41 -10.60 -11.64 -12.60
CA ARG A 41 -10.36 -13.03 -12.98
C ARG A 41 -11.65 -13.84 -13.13
N ASN A 42 -12.82 -13.23 -12.91
CA ASN A 42 -14.11 -13.91 -12.80
C ASN A 42 -14.11 -15.05 -11.77
N TRP A 43 -13.45 -14.85 -10.63
CA TRP A 43 -13.40 -15.84 -9.55
C TRP A 43 -14.60 -15.74 -8.62
N SER A 44 -15.07 -16.90 -8.19
CA SER A 44 -16.00 -17.03 -7.06
C SER A 44 -15.23 -17.28 -5.76
N ASP A 45 -15.89 -17.10 -4.61
CA ASP A 45 -15.32 -17.46 -3.29
C ASP A 45 -14.82 -18.90 -3.26
N TYR A 46 -15.52 -19.79 -3.95
CA TYR A 46 -15.11 -21.18 -4.11
C TYR A 46 -13.80 -21.30 -4.89
N ARG A 47 -13.62 -20.54 -5.97
CA ARG A 47 -12.36 -20.56 -6.73
C ARG A 47 -11.22 -19.99 -5.90
N LEU A 48 -11.44 -18.88 -5.19
CA LEU A 48 -10.42 -18.31 -4.30
C LEU A 48 -10.02 -19.30 -3.19
N SER A 49 -10.98 -20.01 -2.60
CA SER A 49 -10.76 -21.07 -1.62
C SER A 49 -9.83 -22.17 -2.17
N LEU A 50 -10.09 -22.66 -3.40
CA LEU A 50 -9.24 -23.66 -4.05
C LEU A 50 -7.82 -23.16 -4.32
N GLU A 51 -7.67 -21.94 -4.82
CA GLU A 51 -6.38 -21.40 -5.27
C GLU A 51 -5.49 -20.95 -4.10
N SER A 52 -6.10 -20.41 -3.03
CA SER A 52 -5.37 -19.97 -1.82
C SER A 52 -5.14 -21.08 -0.80
N GLY A 53 -5.82 -22.22 -0.96
CA GLY A 53 -5.85 -23.29 0.05
C GLY A 53 -6.57 -22.91 1.34
N LEU A 54 -7.25 -21.76 1.38
CA LEU A 54 -8.07 -21.33 2.51
C LEU A 54 -9.41 -22.07 2.49
N SER A 55 -9.95 -22.36 3.67
CA SER A 55 -11.26 -22.99 3.75
C SER A 55 -12.36 -22.04 3.24
N SER A 56 -13.41 -22.59 2.62
CA SER A 56 -14.56 -21.79 2.17
C SER A 56 -15.24 -21.05 3.34
N SER A 57 -15.17 -21.57 4.56
CA SER A 57 -15.70 -20.87 5.75
C SER A 57 -14.81 -19.70 6.16
N THR A 58 -13.49 -19.77 5.93
CA THR A 58 -12.57 -18.64 6.11
C THR A 58 -12.92 -17.51 5.16
N ILE A 59 -13.04 -17.79 3.85
CA ILE A 59 -13.41 -16.79 2.83
C ILE A 59 -14.78 -16.20 3.12
N ALA A 60 -15.78 -17.04 3.41
CA ALA A 60 -17.13 -16.56 3.71
C ALA A 60 -17.19 -15.70 4.99
N ASN A 61 -16.44 -16.06 6.04
CA ASN A 61 -16.39 -15.25 7.26
C ASN A 61 -15.70 -13.90 7.01
N MET A 62 -14.63 -13.90 6.21
CA MET A 62 -13.91 -12.69 5.80
C MET A 62 -14.86 -11.69 5.13
N HIS A 63 -15.59 -12.12 4.09
CA HIS A 63 -16.56 -11.26 3.39
C HIS A 63 -17.77 -10.88 4.26
N ARG A 64 -18.39 -11.84 4.96
CA ARG A 64 -19.63 -11.60 5.71
C ARG A 64 -19.43 -10.71 6.93
N ARG A 65 -18.29 -10.82 7.61
CA ARG A 65 -18.01 -10.11 8.86
C ARG A 65 -17.09 -8.91 8.66
N GLY A 66 -16.63 -8.66 7.43
CA GLY A 66 -15.58 -7.66 7.16
C GLY A 66 -14.33 -7.92 7.99
N THR A 67 -14.02 -9.19 8.27
CA THR A 67 -12.86 -9.52 9.10
C THR A 67 -11.62 -9.35 8.27
N VAL A 68 -10.80 -8.34 8.61
CA VAL A 68 -9.52 -8.12 7.96
C VAL A 68 -8.65 -9.37 8.13
N PRO A 69 -8.19 -10.00 7.03
CA PRO A 69 -7.34 -11.18 7.11
C PRO A 69 -6.03 -10.86 7.84
N SER A 70 -5.46 -11.87 8.51
CA SER A 70 -4.10 -11.75 9.04
C SER A 70 -3.11 -11.57 7.87
N VAL A 71 -1.91 -11.03 8.15
CA VAL A 71 -0.86 -10.89 7.12
C VAL A 71 -0.58 -12.23 6.42
N SER A 72 -0.44 -13.32 7.18
CA SER A 72 -0.23 -14.67 6.62
C SER A 72 -1.39 -15.13 5.73
N THR A 73 -2.63 -14.87 6.13
CA THR A 73 -3.81 -15.20 5.30
C THR A 73 -3.82 -14.37 4.02
N LEU A 74 -3.46 -13.10 4.10
CA LEU A 74 -3.39 -12.21 2.96
C LEU A 74 -2.25 -12.60 2.00
N GLU A 75 -1.10 -13.06 2.51
CA GLU A 75 -0.02 -13.62 1.70
C GLU A 75 -0.51 -14.83 0.87
N GLN A 76 -1.23 -15.77 1.49
CA GLN A 76 -1.81 -16.92 0.76
C GLN A 76 -2.79 -16.48 -0.35
N ILE A 77 -3.56 -15.42 -0.10
CA ILE A 77 -4.46 -14.84 -1.09
C ILE A 77 -3.67 -14.16 -2.22
N CYS A 78 -2.62 -13.41 -1.89
CA CYS A 78 -1.74 -12.77 -2.88
C CYS A 78 -1.04 -13.80 -3.77
N ASP A 79 -0.53 -14.88 -3.16
CA ASP A 79 0.09 -16.01 -3.86
C ASP A 79 -0.91 -16.66 -4.84
N ALA A 80 -2.17 -16.85 -4.42
CA ALA A 80 -3.23 -17.35 -5.29
C ALA A 80 -3.46 -16.44 -6.51
N PHE A 81 -3.38 -15.11 -6.32
CA PHE A 81 -3.51 -14.15 -7.42
C PHE A 81 -2.25 -13.97 -8.27
N GLY A 82 -1.12 -14.55 -7.86
CA GLY A 82 0.18 -14.40 -8.51
C GLY A 82 0.81 -13.01 -8.32
N ILE A 83 0.48 -12.33 -7.23
CA ILE A 83 1.01 -10.99 -6.90
C ILE A 83 1.73 -11.03 -5.56
N THR A 84 2.63 -10.07 -5.36
CA THR A 84 3.27 -9.85 -4.06
C THR A 84 2.38 -9.00 -3.16
N LEU A 85 2.62 -9.07 -1.85
CA LEU A 85 1.94 -8.23 -0.88
C LEU A 85 2.15 -6.73 -1.16
N SER A 86 3.35 -6.34 -1.62
CA SER A 86 3.60 -4.94 -2.01
C SER A 86 2.77 -4.51 -3.22
N GLN A 87 2.58 -5.38 -4.21
CA GLN A 87 1.70 -5.11 -5.35
C GLN A 87 0.22 -5.07 -4.96
N PHE A 88 -0.20 -5.86 -3.97
CA PHE A 88 -1.55 -5.80 -3.41
C PHE A 88 -1.86 -4.39 -2.87
N PHE A 89 -0.92 -3.81 -2.11
CA PHE A 89 -1.04 -2.48 -1.52
C PHE A 89 -0.71 -1.32 -2.47
N ALA A 90 -0.23 -1.59 -3.69
CA ALA A 90 0.22 -0.57 -4.62
C ALA A 90 -0.87 -0.04 -5.58
N GLU A 91 -2.11 -0.57 -5.57
CA GLU A 91 -3.10 -0.19 -6.59
C GLU A 91 -3.52 1.29 -6.51
N ASP A 92 -3.62 1.86 -5.31
CA ASP A 92 -3.95 3.28 -5.11
C ASP A 92 -2.70 4.16 -5.01
N THR A 93 -1.52 3.58 -5.20
CA THR A 93 -0.25 4.26 -4.96
C THR A 93 0.67 4.12 -6.16
N VAL A 94 1.03 5.25 -6.75
CA VAL A 94 2.07 5.25 -7.79
C VAL A 94 3.39 4.88 -7.13
N VAL A 95 3.79 3.61 -7.26
CA VAL A 95 5.11 3.15 -6.85
C VAL A 95 6.11 3.72 -7.86
N VAL A 96 6.63 4.89 -7.56
CA VAL A 96 7.72 5.50 -8.33
C VAL A 96 9.03 5.00 -7.74
N GLN A 97 9.81 4.28 -8.55
CA GLN A 97 11.21 4.06 -8.22
C GLN A 97 11.97 5.36 -8.46
N LEU A 98 12.59 5.89 -7.40
CA LEU A 98 13.47 7.04 -7.51
C LEU A 98 14.82 6.60 -8.06
N THR A 99 15.40 7.39 -8.97
CA THR A 99 16.83 7.30 -9.26
C THR A 99 17.65 7.72 -8.03
N SER A 100 18.93 7.35 -7.97
CA SER A 100 19.81 7.78 -6.86
C SER A 100 19.81 9.31 -6.68
N GLU A 101 19.86 10.04 -7.79
CA GLU A 101 19.77 11.51 -7.80
C GLU A 101 18.45 12.03 -7.21
N GLN A 102 17.33 11.41 -7.58
CA GLN A 102 16.02 11.81 -7.06
C GLN A 102 15.87 11.51 -5.57
N ALA A 103 16.44 10.40 -5.09
CA ALA A 103 16.45 10.03 -3.69
C ALA A 103 17.28 11.02 -2.85
N GLU A 104 18.48 11.40 -3.33
CA GLU A 104 19.33 12.40 -2.67
C GLU A 104 18.64 13.77 -2.58
N MET A 105 17.99 14.20 -3.67
CA MET A 105 17.20 15.43 -3.68
C MET A 105 16.05 15.37 -2.68
N PHE A 106 15.35 14.23 -2.59
CA PHE A 106 14.27 14.04 -1.64
C PHE A 106 14.74 14.12 -0.18
N ASP A 107 15.85 13.47 0.15
CA ASP A 107 16.41 13.50 1.50
C ASP A 107 16.85 14.90 1.90
N SER A 108 17.47 15.64 0.97
CA SER A 108 17.80 17.05 1.16
C SER A 108 16.55 17.89 1.39
N TRP A 109 15.51 17.71 0.56
CA TRP A 109 14.23 18.40 0.66
C TRP A 109 13.53 18.17 2.00
N VAL A 110 13.52 16.93 2.52
CA VAL A 110 12.83 16.60 3.80
C VAL A 110 13.39 17.44 4.95
N SER A 111 14.71 17.66 4.97
CA SER A 111 15.41 18.40 6.03
C SER A 111 15.14 19.91 6.05
N LEU A 112 14.57 20.46 4.97
CA LEU A 112 14.32 21.89 4.83
C LEU A 112 13.16 22.39 5.72
N SER A 113 13.28 23.63 6.17
CA SER A 113 12.20 24.35 6.85
C SER A 113 11.03 24.63 5.89
N GLY A 114 9.85 24.92 6.44
CA GLY A 114 8.68 25.25 5.62
C GLY A 114 8.93 26.40 4.64
N GLN A 115 9.65 27.43 5.08
CA GLN A 115 9.98 28.59 4.23
C GLN A 115 10.98 28.23 3.12
N GLN A 116 11.97 27.38 3.42
CA GLN A 116 12.93 26.89 2.42
C GLN A 116 12.26 25.99 1.38
N LYS A 117 11.36 25.10 1.82
CA LYS A 117 10.53 24.29 0.91
C LYS A 117 9.71 25.17 -0.03
N GLN A 118 9.09 26.22 0.49
CA GLN A 118 8.31 27.15 -0.32
C GLN A 118 9.16 27.84 -1.40
N LEU A 119 10.35 28.33 -1.04
CA LEU A 119 11.27 28.96 -2.00
C LEU A 119 11.67 28.01 -3.13
N ILE A 120 12.08 26.78 -2.79
CA ILE A 120 12.48 25.80 -3.81
C ILE A 120 11.29 25.42 -4.70
N HIS A 121 10.10 25.28 -4.13
CA HIS A 121 8.89 25.03 -4.89
C HIS A 121 8.59 26.18 -5.89
N ASP A 122 8.76 27.42 -5.48
CA ASP A 122 8.53 28.58 -6.35
C ASP A 122 9.56 28.65 -7.48
N ILE A 123 10.83 28.36 -7.18
CA ILE A 123 11.88 28.21 -8.20
C ILE A 123 11.49 27.13 -9.21
N ILE A 124 11.17 25.91 -8.75
CA ILE A 124 10.76 24.81 -9.66
C ILE A 124 9.57 25.21 -10.54
N LYS A 125 8.59 25.93 -9.98
CA LYS A 125 7.43 26.41 -10.74
C LYS A 125 7.81 27.43 -11.81
N GLU A 126 8.69 28.38 -11.51
CA GLU A 126 9.13 29.37 -12.50
C GLU A 126 9.90 28.71 -13.65
N PHE A 127 10.81 27.79 -13.36
CA PHE A 127 11.57 27.07 -14.39
C PHE A 127 10.70 26.12 -15.24
N LYS A 128 9.55 25.66 -14.74
CA LYS A 128 8.61 24.83 -15.51
C LYS A 128 7.67 25.62 -16.43
N LYS A 129 7.55 26.94 -16.25
CA LYS A 129 6.71 27.81 -17.09
C LYS A 129 7.42 28.28 -18.36
N ALA A 130 8.76 28.25 -18.36
CA ALA A 130 9.62 28.55 -19.50
C ALA A 130 9.74 27.35 -20.44
#